data_AF-X1FVB1-F1
#
_entry.id   AF-X1FVB1-F1
#
_cell.length_a   1.000
_cell.length_b   1.000
_cell.length_c   1.000
_cell.angle_alpha   90.00
_cell.angle_beta   90.00
_cell.angle_gamma   90.00
#
_symmetry.space_group_name_H-M   'P 1'
#
loop_
_entity.id
_entity.type
_entity.pdbx_description
1 polymer ?
#
loop_
_entity_poly.entity_id
_entity_poly.type
_entity_poly.pdbx_seq_one_letter_code
_entity_poly.pdbx_strand_id
1 'polypeptide(L)'
;DMRYYSFRENEIFGAILNGALAWTTLNFDYNKFKANYGFLFYGIEKGSSNKFNEMFTLLSKSASVYYRVSILLPPLFFTYFFKHPFPTKNFKPPFDSYGRLGDLANNCLETYNELKSKVIFEIENFEYIEFGAELAKYLREKIDISQKVTDTLNKSEVSDIDIQEITSDLRYIKEKIIYLKNKFEKLWLRAAKRPSLESILKLFDFLIKEYDKKISQVNEVSYFEDPYIRSEWIWTADASNAIKPCYFRKTIDINYPIKKAIIQGIANNHMKIYINNEYIGQVLSRYSMS
;
A
#
# COMPACT_ATOMS: atom_id res chain seq x y z
N ASP A 1 -13.24 4.66 -8.19
CA ASP A 1 -13.72 3.62 -7.26
C ASP A 1 -12.63 3.30 -6.24
N MET A 2 -12.53 4.10 -5.17
CA MET A 2 -11.48 3.99 -4.13
C MET A 2 -11.89 3.08 -2.95
N ARG A 3 -13.08 2.47 -3.03
CA ARG A 3 -13.67 1.64 -1.98
C ARG A 3 -12.92 0.32 -1.74
N TYR A 4 -12.12 -0.15 -2.70
CA TYR A 4 -11.41 -1.42 -2.60
C TYR A 4 -10.38 -1.50 -1.47
N TYR A 5 -9.96 -0.36 -0.92
CA TYR A 5 -8.93 -0.31 0.14
C TYR A 5 -9.42 0.36 1.42
N SER A 6 -10.70 0.67 1.54
CA SER A 6 -11.27 1.28 2.74
C SER A 6 -11.69 0.21 3.74
N PHE A 7 -11.29 0.35 4.99
CA PHE A 7 -11.87 -0.45 6.08
C PHE A 7 -13.31 -0.04 6.33
N ARG A 8 -14.16 -0.99 6.76
CA ARG A 8 -15.55 -0.72 7.15
C ARG A 8 -15.65 0.38 8.20
N GLU A 9 -14.72 0.38 9.17
CA GLU A 9 -14.64 1.42 10.21
C GLU A 9 -14.55 2.82 9.59
N ASN A 10 -13.71 3.02 8.57
CA ASN A 10 -13.57 4.30 7.89
C ASN A 10 -14.88 4.71 7.18
N GLU A 11 -15.64 3.76 6.64
CA GLU A 11 -16.92 4.05 6.00
C GLU A 11 -17.98 4.46 7.03
N ILE A 12 -18.04 3.77 8.17
CA ILE A 12 -18.94 4.09 9.29
C ILE A 12 -18.59 5.46 9.87
N PHE A 13 -17.32 5.66 10.23
CA PHE A 13 -16.82 6.92 10.75
C PHE A 13 -17.08 8.07 9.77
N GLY A 14 -16.76 7.87 8.49
CA GLY A 14 -16.98 8.87 7.44
C GLY A 14 -18.45 9.23 7.26
N ALA A 15 -19.35 8.25 7.31
CA ALA A 15 -20.80 8.49 7.25
C ALA A 15 -21.29 9.30 8.46
N ILE A 16 -20.87 8.93 9.67
CA ILE A 16 -21.25 9.63 10.92
C ILE A 16 -20.69 11.05 10.93
N LEU A 17 -19.43 11.24 10.53
CA LEU A 17 -18.78 12.54 10.45
C LEU A 17 -19.46 13.45 9.43
N ASN A 18 -19.74 12.95 8.22
CA ASN A 18 -20.43 13.71 7.19
C ASN A 18 -21.85 14.10 7.63
N GLY A 19 -22.57 13.19 8.30
CA GLY A 19 -23.84 13.49 8.93
C GLY A 19 -23.70 14.65 9.92
N ALA A 20 -22.77 14.56 10.88
CA ALA A 20 -22.57 15.59 11.90
C ALA A 20 -22.19 16.96 11.29
N LEU A 21 -21.31 16.97 10.29
CA LEU A 21 -20.92 18.17 9.56
C LEU A 21 -22.10 18.80 8.82
N ALA A 22 -22.98 18.01 8.20
CA ALA A 22 -24.14 18.52 7.48
C ALA A 22 -25.13 19.26 8.41
N TRP A 23 -25.24 18.82 9.68
CA TRP A 23 -26.13 19.46 10.67
C TRP A 23 -25.50 20.66 11.39
N THR A 24 -24.16 20.76 11.45
CA THR A 24 -23.46 21.79 12.25
C THR A 24 -22.20 22.32 11.55
N THR A 25 -22.36 22.90 10.36
CA THR A 25 -21.25 23.33 9.49
C THR A 25 -20.36 24.43 10.06
N LEU A 26 -20.92 25.45 10.73
CA LEU A 26 -20.15 26.66 11.11
C LEU A 26 -19.35 26.52 12.42
N ASN A 27 -19.77 25.65 13.35
CA ASN A 27 -19.19 25.53 14.69
C ASN A 27 -18.81 24.08 15.04
N PHE A 28 -18.36 23.31 14.06
CA PHE A 28 -18.04 21.90 14.26
C PHE A 28 -16.76 21.72 15.11
N ASP A 29 -16.92 21.17 16.32
CA ASP A 29 -15.81 20.79 17.18
C ASP A 29 -15.43 19.32 16.97
N TYR A 30 -14.33 19.10 16.23
CA TYR A 30 -13.85 17.77 15.90
C TYR A 30 -13.38 16.97 17.13
N ASN A 31 -12.85 17.62 18.16
CA ASN A 31 -12.40 16.91 19.36
C ASN A 31 -13.58 16.44 20.20
N LYS A 32 -14.60 17.29 20.34
CA LYS A 32 -15.88 16.89 20.95
C LYS A 32 -16.59 15.80 20.16
N PHE A 33 -16.55 15.88 18.82
CA PHE A 33 -17.09 14.84 17.95
C PHE A 33 -16.41 13.49 18.20
N LYS A 34 -15.06 13.43 18.18
CA LYS A 34 -14.33 12.17 18.46
C LYS A 34 -14.62 11.64 19.87
N ALA A 35 -14.72 12.51 20.86
CA ALA A 35 -15.06 12.11 22.22
C ALA A 35 -16.45 11.45 22.27
N ASN A 36 -17.44 12.06 21.60
CA ASN A 36 -18.78 11.52 21.48
C ASN A 36 -18.81 10.21 20.67
N TYR A 37 -18.03 10.12 19.59
CA TYR A 37 -17.90 8.89 18.80
C TYR A 37 -17.32 7.76 19.65
N GLY A 38 -16.22 8.00 20.36
CA GLY A 38 -15.63 7.01 21.27
C GLY A 38 -16.60 6.55 22.36
N PHE A 39 -17.38 7.47 22.93
CA PHE A 39 -18.39 7.13 23.93
C PHE A 39 -19.58 6.36 23.35
N LEU A 40 -20.21 6.88 22.29
CA LEU A 40 -21.44 6.33 21.73
C LEU A 40 -21.22 5.04 20.92
N PHE A 41 -20.11 4.96 20.18
CA PHE A 41 -19.83 3.83 19.30
C PHE A 41 -19.04 2.72 19.99
N TYR A 42 -18.06 3.07 20.83
CA TYR A 42 -17.20 2.09 21.52
C TYR A 42 -17.48 1.95 23.02
N GLY A 43 -18.33 2.80 23.61
CA GLY A 43 -18.62 2.78 25.05
C GLY A 43 -17.46 3.30 25.91
N ILE A 44 -16.52 4.06 25.34
CA ILE A 44 -15.34 4.54 26.06
C ILE A 44 -15.75 5.65 27.03
N GLU A 45 -15.58 5.40 28.32
CA GLU A 45 -15.91 6.37 29.37
C GLU A 45 -15.11 7.67 29.28
N LYS A 46 -15.67 8.75 29.84
CA LYS A 46 -15.10 10.10 29.82
C LYS A 46 -13.65 10.15 30.33
N GLY A 47 -13.30 9.33 31.33
CA GLY A 47 -11.94 9.24 31.88
C GLY A 47 -10.88 8.72 30.89
N SER A 48 -11.30 7.99 29.85
CA SER A 48 -10.41 7.47 28.78
C SER A 48 -10.62 8.15 27.43
N SER A 49 -11.54 9.11 27.34
CA SER A 49 -11.91 9.80 26.09
C SER A 49 -10.75 10.60 25.48
N ASN A 50 -9.90 11.22 26.30
CA ASN A 50 -8.71 11.94 25.82
C ASN A 50 -7.71 10.99 25.15
N LYS A 51 -7.46 9.82 25.75
CA LYS A 51 -6.57 8.80 25.17
C LYS A 51 -7.12 8.25 23.87
N PHE A 52 -8.43 7.98 23.81
CA PHE A 52 -9.09 7.58 22.56
C PHE A 52 -8.93 8.64 21.47
N ASN A 53 -9.18 9.91 21.81
CA ASN A 53 -9.03 11.02 20.88
C ASN A 53 -7.60 11.15 20.37
N GLU A 54 -6.60 10.96 21.23
CA GLU A 54 -5.19 10.96 20.87
C GLU A 54 -4.88 9.82 19.90
N MET A 55 -5.20 8.57 20.25
CA MET A 55 -5.01 7.39 19.40
C MET A 55 -5.63 7.58 18.01
N PHE A 56 -6.90 8.01 17.97
CA PHE A 56 -7.62 8.24 16.72
C PHE A 56 -6.96 9.36 15.89
N THR A 57 -6.45 10.38 16.56
CA THR A 57 -5.70 11.47 15.91
C THR A 57 -4.36 11.00 15.36
N LEU A 58 -3.62 10.15 16.09
CA LEU A 58 -2.34 9.60 15.64
C LEU A 58 -2.53 8.77 14.37
N LEU A 59 -3.53 7.89 14.35
CA LEU A 59 -3.85 7.08 13.18
C LEU A 59 -4.27 7.96 11.99
N SER A 60 -5.14 8.95 12.22
CA SER A 60 -5.57 9.88 11.17
C SER A 60 -4.41 10.74 10.64
N LYS A 61 -3.47 11.14 11.50
CA LYS A 61 -2.27 11.92 11.13
C LYS A 61 -1.27 11.12 10.32
N SER A 62 -1.31 9.79 10.32
CA SER A 62 -0.42 8.98 9.47
C SER A 62 -0.53 9.42 8.00
N ALA A 63 -1.71 9.85 7.56
CA ALA A 63 -1.99 10.45 6.26
C ALA A 63 -1.03 11.59 5.87
N SER A 64 -0.70 12.48 6.83
CA SER A 64 0.13 13.66 6.59
C SER A 64 1.62 13.31 6.42
N VAL A 65 2.02 12.08 6.72
CA VAL A 65 3.38 11.59 6.45
C VAL A 65 3.58 11.33 4.94
N TYR A 66 2.50 11.11 4.19
CA TYR A 66 2.54 10.79 2.75
C TYR A 66 2.36 12.02 1.82
N TYR A 67 2.47 13.24 2.35
CA TYR A 67 1.87 14.49 1.83
C TYR A 67 2.43 15.09 0.53
N ARG A 68 2.92 14.32 -0.46
CA ARG A 68 3.16 14.94 -1.77
C ARG A 68 1.90 15.12 -2.64
N VAL A 69 0.75 14.51 -2.31
CA VAL A 69 -0.56 14.90 -2.86
C VAL A 69 -1.67 14.46 -1.88
N SER A 70 -2.31 15.41 -1.21
CA SER A 70 -3.39 15.17 -0.25
C SER A 70 -4.76 15.32 -0.91
N ILE A 71 -5.40 14.18 -1.22
CA ILE A 71 -6.86 14.12 -1.40
C ILE A 71 -7.32 12.87 -0.65
N LEU A 72 -8.03 13.08 0.47
CA LEU A 72 -8.95 12.16 1.16
C LEU A 72 -8.58 10.64 1.23
N LEU A 73 -7.28 10.29 1.34
CA LEU A 73 -6.69 8.94 1.59
C LEU A 73 -7.08 7.80 0.59
N PRO A 74 -6.32 6.70 0.41
CA PRO A 74 -4.89 6.44 0.55
C PRO A 74 -4.35 5.64 -0.67
N PRO A 75 -4.57 6.04 -1.93
CA PRO A 75 -4.01 5.29 -3.06
C PRO A 75 -2.49 5.19 -2.93
N LEU A 76 -1.81 6.21 -2.40
CA LEU A 76 -0.36 6.18 -2.17
C LEU A 76 0.08 5.21 -1.07
N PHE A 77 -0.59 5.16 0.09
CA PHE A 77 -0.19 4.23 1.15
C PHE A 77 -0.24 2.79 0.64
N PHE A 78 -1.36 2.36 0.08
CA PHE A 78 -1.48 1.00 -0.46
C PHE A 78 -0.60 0.78 -1.68
N THR A 79 -0.34 1.82 -2.48
CA THR A 79 0.66 1.75 -3.56
C THR A 79 2.04 1.47 -2.99
N TYR A 80 2.52 2.19 -1.97
CA TYR A 80 3.82 1.96 -1.35
C TYR A 80 3.87 0.65 -0.53
N PHE A 81 2.75 0.30 0.11
CA PHE A 81 2.57 -0.94 0.86
C PHE A 81 2.74 -2.16 -0.04
N PHE A 82 2.05 -2.19 -1.19
CA PHE A 82 2.11 -3.30 -2.13
C PHE A 82 3.19 -3.15 -3.22
N LYS A 83 3.91 -2.03 -3.27
CA LYS A 83 5.08 -1.87 -4.16
C LYS A 83 6.10 -2.97 -3.88
N HIS A 84 6.78 -3.42 -4.92
CA HIS A 84 7.90 -4.34 -4.78
C HIS A 84 8.89 -3.85 -3.71
N PRO A 85 9.31 -4.69 -2.74
CA PRO A 85 10.16 -4.27 -1.62
C PRO A 85 11.57 -3.83 -2.06
N PHE A 86 12.11 -4.44 -3.13
CA PHE A 86 13.45 -4.13 -3.65
C PHE A 86 13.37 -3.64 -5.10
N PRO A 87 12.82 -2.45 -5.38
CA PRO A 87 12.52 -2.01 -6.74
C PRO A 87 13.77 -1.61 -7.54
N THR A 88 14.89 -1.33 -6.87
CA THR A 88 16.12 -0.81 -7.50
C THR A 88 17.34 -1.22 -6.70
N LYS A 89 18.49 -1.38 -7.38
CA LYS A 89 19.79 -1.65 -6.74
C LYS A 89 20.22 -0.59 -5.72
N ASN A 90 19.80 0.67 -5.93
CA ASN A 90 20.08 1.79 -5.03
C ASN A 90 18.77 2.26 -4.40
N PHE A 91 18.16 1.40 -3.58
CA PHE A 91 16.94 1.73 -2.87
C PHE A 91 17.15 2.98 -2.01
N LYS A 92 16.14 3.85 -2.03
CA LYS A 92 16.04 5.00 -1.15
C LYS A 92 14.63 5.01 -0.55
N PRO A 93 14.47 5.43 0.72
CA PRO A 93 13.15 5.58 1.31
C PRO A 93 12.28 6.48 0.44
N PRO A 94 11.01 6.12 0.22
CA PRO A 94 10.13 6.89 -0.66
C PRO A 94 9.71 8.26 -0.10
N PHE A 95 9.90 8.51 1.20
CA PHE A 95 9.58 9.78 1.87
C PHE A 95 10.39 9.93 3.16
N ASP A 96 10.86 11.14 3.46
CA ASP A 96 11.79 11.42 4.58
C ASP A 96 11.18 11.19 5.96
N SER A 97 9.86 11.33 6.08
CA SER A 97 9.13 11.23 7.35
C SER A 97 8.68 9.80 7.71
N TYR A 98 9.15 8.77 6.98
CA TYR A 98 8.78 7.39 7.27
C TYR A 98 9.12 6.93 8.69
N GLY A 99 10.15 7.50 9.35
CA GLY A 99 10.44 7.22 10.76
C GLY A 99 9.29 7.60 11.68
N ARG A 100 8.73 8.80 11.46
CA ARG A 100 7.56 9.27 12.20
C ARG A 100 6.36 8.34 12.04
N LEU A 101 6.23 7.63 10.91
CA LEU A 101 5.16 6.65 10.73
C LEU A 101 5.28 5.49 11.71
N GLY A 102 6.49 4.98 11.93
CA GLY A 102 6.74 3.92 12.90
C GLY A 102 6.40 4.34 14.33
N ASP A 103 6.83 5.54 14.72
CA ASP A 103 6.56 6.09 16.05
C ASP A 103 5.05 6.30 16.26
N LEU A 104 4.36 6.90 15.28
CA LEU A 104 2.90 7.06 15.31
C LEU A 104 2.18 5.71 15.44
N ALA A 105 2.65 4.69 14.70
CA ALA A 105 2.07 3.35 14.73
C ALA A 105 2.28 2.67 16.09
N ASN A 106 3.49 2.73 16.65
CA ASN A 106 3.80 2.16 17.96
C ASN A 106 2.97 2.84 19.07
N ASN A 107 2.95 4.18 19.10
CA ASN A 107 2.15 4.93 20.08
C ASN A 107 0.65 4.62 19.97
N CYS A 108 0.15 4.45 18.74
CA CYS A 108 -1.23 4.06 18.50
C CYS A 108 -1.51 2.64 19.02
N LEU A 109 -0.61 1.68 18.80
CA LEU A 109 -0.74 0.30 19.30
C LEU A 109 -0.66 0.22 20.83
N GLU A 110 0.24 0.98 21.45
CA GLU A 110 0.33 1.09 22.92
C GLU A 110 -0.98 1.64 23.51
N THR A 111 -1.47 2.75 22.95
CA THR A 111 -2.72 3.37 23.41
C THR A 111 -3.92 2.46 23.15
N TYR A 112 -3.94 1.74 22.02
CA TYR A 112 -4.96 0.74 21.73
C TYR A 112 -5.00 -0.35 22.81
N ASN A 113 -3.84 -0.89 23.21
CA ASN A 113 -3.77 -1.94 24.23
C ASN A 113 -4.28 -1.47 25.60
N GLU A 114 -4.05 -0.21 25.96
CA GLU A 114 -4.60 0.39 27.18
C GLU A 114 -6.12 0.60 27.14
N LEU A 115 -6.67 0.81 25.95
CA LEU A 115 -8.10 1.10 25.74
C LEU A 115 -8.93 -0.15 25.48
N LYS A 116 -8.33 -1.22 24.93
CA LYS A 116 -9.03 -2.42 24.47
C LYS A 116 -9.95 -3.04 25.54
N SER A 117 -9.49 -3.09 26.80
CA SER A 117 -10.29 -3.64 27.92
C SER A 117 -11.42 -2.72 28.38
N LYS A 118 -11.47 -1.48 27.89
CA LYS A 118 -12.45 -0.45 28.25
C LYS A 118 -13.50 -0.24 27.15
N VAL A 119 -13.37 -0.94 26.03
CA VAL A 119 -14.35 -0.91 24.94
C VAL A 119 -15.51 -1.84 25.31
N ILE A 120 -16.72 -1.27 25.34
CA ILE A 120 -17.95 -1.97 25.74
C ILE A 120 -18.77 -2.35 24.51
N PHE A 121 -18.80 -1.47 23.51
CA PHE A 121 -19.60 -1.65 22.29
C PHE A 121 -18.69 -1.81 21.08
N GLU A 122 -19.19 -2.47 20.03
CA GLU A 122 -18.50 -2.56 18.73
C GLU A 122 -17.04 -3.04 18.84
N ILE A 123 -16.77 -3.95 19.79
CA ILE A 123 -15.43 -4.49 20.10
C ILE A 123 -14.76 -5.04 18.83
N GLU A 124 -15.53 -5.71 17.98
CA GLU A 124 -15.02 -6.26 16.72
C GLU A 124 -14.60 -5.17 15.72
N ASN A 125 -15.27 -4.02 15.73
CA ASN A 125 -14.89 -2.88 14.90
C ASN A 125 -13.68 -2.14 15.47
N PHE A 126 -13.45 -2.21 16.78
CA PHE A 126 -12.25 -1.65 17.39
C PHE A 126 -10.96 -2.33 16.90
N GLU A 127 -11.02 -3.62 16.54
CA GLU A 127 -9.88 -4.37 15.97
C GLU A 127 -9.32 -3.76 14.66
N TYR A 128 -10.11 -2.97 13.92
CA TYR A 128 -9.65 -2.32 12.69
C TYR A 128 -8.65 -1.19 12.97
N ILE A 129 -8.74 -0.54 14.14
CA ILE A 129 -7.79 0.49 14.56
C ILE A 129 -6.40 -0.12 14.76
N GLU A 130 -6.34 -1.24 15.48
CA GLU A 130 -5.11 -2.01 15.66
C GLU A 130 -4.53 -2.45 14.31
N PHE A 131 -5.39 -3.00 13.43
CA PHE A 131 -4.94 -3.43 12.11
C PHE A 131 -4.37 -2.29 11.27
N GLY A 132 -5.00 -1.11 11.28
CA GLY A 132 -4.49 0.09 10.62
C GLY A 132 -3.11 0.50 11.12
N ALA A 133 -2.90 0.46 12.44
CA ALA A 133 -1.61 0.76 13.05
C ALA A 133 -0.54 -0.32 12.74
N GLU A 134 -0.91 -1.61 12.72
CA GLU A 134 -0.01 -2.69 12.33
C GLU A 134 0.45 -2.57 10.87
N LEU A 135 -0.43 -2.16 9.94
CA LEU A 135 -0.06 -1.89 8.56
C LEU A 135 0.93 -0.73 8.44
N ALA A 136 0.72 0.36 9.19
CA ALA A 136 1.63 1.50 9.24
C ALA A 136 3.01 1.09 9.79
N LYS A 137 3.04 0.31 10.87
CA LYS A 137 4.26 -0.25 11.45
C LYS A 137 5.01 -1.14 10.46
N TYR A 138 4.29 -2.05 9.79
CA TYR A 138 4.87 -2.90 8.76
C TYR A 138 5.49 -2.09 7.62
N LEU A 139 4.82 -1.03 7.14
CA LEU A 139 5.37 -0.23 6.04
C LEU A 139 6.72 0.39 6.42
N ARG A 140 6.85 0.89 7.65
CA ARG A 140 8.13 1.40 8.15
C ARG A 140 9.20 0.31 8.18
N GLU A 141 8.91 -0.82 8.82
CA GLU A 141 9.86 -1.95 8.93
C GLU A 141 10.26 -2.49 7.54
N LYS A 142 9.31 -2.58 6.60
CA LYS A 142 9.57 -2.93 5.21
C LYS A 142 10.60 -2.00 4.58
N ILE A 143 10.46 -0.68 4.76
CA ILE A 143 11.40 0.31 4.19
C ILE A 143 12.78 0.16 4.84
N ASP A 144 12.86 0.04 6.17
CA ASP A 144 14.11 -0.12 6.92
C ASP A 144 14.87 -1.38 6.47
N ILE A 145 14.18 -2.51 6.41
CA ILE A 145 14.76 -3.78 5.97
C ILE A 145 15.18 -3.71 4.49
N SER A 146 14.36 -3.06 3.64
CA SER A 146 14.71 -2.90 2.22
C SER A 146 15.97 -2.09 2.02
N GLN A 147 16.16 -1.03 2.83
CA GLN A 147 17.37 -0.24 2.85
C GLN A 147 18.56 -1.06 3.35
N LYS A 148 18.43 -1.71 4.53
CA LYS A 148 19.49 -2.54 5.13
C LYS A 148 19.96 -3.62 4.16
N VAL A 149 19.04 -4.39 3.57
CA VAL A 149 19.37 -5.44 2.59
C VAL A 149 20.13 -4.86 1.40
N THR A 150 19.66 -3.73 0.87
CA THR A 150 20.29 -3.09 -0.29
C THR A 150 21.69 -2.58 0.03
N ASP A 151 21.87 -1.91 1.17
CA ASP A 151 23.15 -1.37 1.60
C ASP A 151 24.15 -2.50 1.87
N THR A 152 23.72 -3.59 2.51
CA THR A 152 24.53 -4.77 2.75
C THR A 152 24.97 -5.43 1.43
N LEU A 153 24.05 -5.66 0.48
CA LEU A 153 24.39 -6.28 -0.81
C LEU A 153 25.24 -5.39 -1.72
N ASN A 154 25.33 -4.08 -1.44
CA ASN A 154 26.19 -3.16 -2.17
C ASN A 154 27.59 -3.01 -1.54
N LYS A 155 27.86 -3.62 -0.38
CA LYS A 155 29.22 -3.67 0.20
C LYS A 155 30.16 -4.44 -0.74
N SER A 156 31.45 -4.07 -0.75
CA SER A 156 32.48 -4.78 -1.53
C SER A 156 32.71 -6.21 -1.06
N GLU A 157 32.60 -6.43 0.25
CA GLU A 157 32.67 -7.73 0.90
C GLU A 157 31.46 -7.87 1.82
N VAL A 158 30.72 -8.96 1.65
CA VAL A 158 29.55 -9.31 2.47
C VAL A 158 29.94 -10.55 3.27
N SER A 159 29.90 -10.44 4.60
CA SER A 159 30.23 -11.58 5.47
C SER A 159 29.06 -12.56 5.57
N ASP A 160 29.34 -13.81 5.93
CA ASP A 160 28.29 -14.80 6.22
C ASP A 160 27.36 -14.33 7.35
N ILE A 161 27.88 -13.55 8.30
CA ILE A 161 27.10 -12.94 9.39
C ILE A 161 26.10 -11.93 8.81
N ASP A 162 26.55 -11.06 7.91
CA ASP A 162 25.66 -10.11 7.20
C ASP A 162 24.54 -10.85 6.48
N ILE A 163 24.87 -11.95 5.76
CA ILE A 163 23.89 -12.78 5.03
C ILE A 163 22.87 -13.40 5.99
N GLN A 164 23.32 -13.94 7.12
CA GLN A 164 22.44 -14.52 8.14
C GLN A 164 21.50 -13.48 8.74
N GLU A 165 22.02 -12.29 9.08
CA GLU A 165 21.20 -11.20 9.62
C GLU A 165 20.13 -10.75 8.65
N ILE A 166 20.49 -10.42 7.39
CA ILE A 166 19.51 -9.95 6.42
C ILE A 166 18.49 -11.05 6.07
N THR A 167 18.91 -12.32 6.05
CA THR A 167 18.00 -13.45 5.84
C THR A 167 17.01 -13.59 6.99
N SER A 168 17.45 -13.38 8.22
CA SER A 168 16.58 -13.35 9.40
C SER A 168 15.56 -12.21 9.29
N ASP A 169 16.01 -11.01 8.95
CA ASP A 169 15.15 -9.83 8.77
C ASP A 169 14.10 -10.05 7.65
N LEU A 170 14.52 -10.64 6.53
CA LEU A 170 13.63 -11.00 5.42
C LEU A 170 12.58 -12.04 5.83
N ARG A 171 12.96 -13.04 6.63
CA ARG A 171 12.01 -14.04 7.15
C ARG A 171 11.03 -13.39 8.12
N TYR A 172 11.51 -12.55 9.04
CA TYR A 172 10.66 -11.82 9.98
C TYR A 172 9.60 -10.98 9.25
N ILE A 173 10.00 -10.17 8.27
CA ILE A 173 9.04 -9.32 7.53
C ILE A 173 8.10 -10.14 6.65
N LYS A 174 8.53 -11.30 6.16
CA LYS A 174 7.69 -12.26 5.44
C LYS A 174 6.60 -12.85 6.35
N GLU A 175 6.97 -13.34 7.53
CA GLU A 175 5.99 -13.88 8.49
C GLU A 175 4.99 -12.79 8.93
N LYS A 176 5.47 -11.56 9.08
CA LYS A 176 4.60 -10.41 9.40
C LYS A 176 3.59 -10.12 8.29
N ILE A 177 3.96 -10.18 7.01
CA ILE A 177 3.00 -9.97 5.92
C ILE A 177 2.01 -11.13 5.79
N ILE A 178 2.41 -12.37 6.12
CA ILE A 178 1.51 -13.53 6.20
C ILE A 178 0.47 -13.31 7.31
N TYR A 179 0.92 -12.89 8.51
CA TYR A 179 0.03 -12.53 9.61
C TYR A 179 -0.97 -11.45 9.20
N LEU A 180 -0.49 -10.35 8.57
CA LEU A 180 -1.35 -9.26 8.11
C LEU A 180 -2.36 -9.71 7.06
N LYS A 181 -1.97 -10.59 6.13
CA LYS A 181 -2.87 -11.20 5.14
C LYS A 181 -4.02 -11.95 5.83
N ASN A 182 -3.68 -12.82 6.78
CA ASN A 182 -4.66 -13.64 7.50
C ASN A 182 -5.60 -12.77 8.35
N LYS A 183 -5.05 -11.74 9.03
CA LYS A 183 -5.85 -10.79 9.81
C LYS A 183 -6.76 -9.96 8.92
N PHE A 184 -6.28 -9.53 7.75
CA PHE A 184 -7.10 -8.82 6.77
C PHE A 184 -8.25 -9.68 6.25
N GLU A 185 -8.00 -10.93 5.86
CA GLU A 185 -9.06 -11.85 5.41
C GLU A 185 -10.12 -12.03 6.50
N LYS A 186 -9.71 -12.27 7.75
CA LYS A 186 -10.62 -12.39 8.89
C LYS A 186 -11.48 -11.14 9.07
N LEU A 187 -10.87 -9.95 9.09
CA LEU A 187 -11.58 -8.68 9.26
C LEU A 187 -12.54 -8.42 8.09
N TRP A 188 -12.08 -8.62 6.85
CA TRP A 188 -12.88 -8.43 5.65
C TRP A 188 -14.14 -9.29 5.66
N LEU A 189 -14.01 -10.58 5.97
CA LEU A 189 -15.14 -11.53 5.92
C LEU A 189 -16.22 -11.26 6.99
N ARG A 190 -15.93 -10.45 8.02
CA ARG A 190 -16.94 -9.96 8.97
C ARG A 190 -17.85 -8.88 8.35
N ALA A 191 -17.36 -8.17 7.34
CA ALA A 191 -17.98 -6.97 6.80
C ALA A 191 -18.48 -7.13 5.36
N ALA A 192 -17.80 -7.96 4.56
CA ALA A 192 -17.98 -8.01 3.12
C ALA A 192 -17.85 -9.44 2.58
N LYS A 193 -18.36 -9.65 1.36
CA LYS A 193 -18.32 -10.96 0.69
C LYS A 193 -16.92 -11.26 0.14
N ARG A 194 -16.58 -12.55 0.11
CA ARG A 194 -15.31 -13.08 -0.41
C ARG A 194 -14.96 -12.68 -1.85
N PRO A 195 -15.87 -12.58 -2.84
CA PRO A 195 -15.48 -12.31 -4.23
C PRO A 195 -14.65 -11.03 -4.42
N SER A 196 -14.86 -10.01 -3.59
CA SER A 196 -14.10 -8.74 -3.65
C SER A 196 -12.78 -8.77 -2.87
N LEU A 197 -12.51 -9.84 -2.12
CA LEU A 197 -11.31 -10.00 -1.29
C LEU A 197 -10.12 -10.55 -2.09
N GLU A 198 -10.38 -11.45 -3.04
CA GLU A 198 -9.35 -12.23 -3.73
C GLU A 198 -8.31 -11.36 -4.47
N SER A 199 -8.73 -10.23 -5.04
CA SER A 199 -7.81 -9.30 -5.69
C SER A 199 -6.80 -8.68 -4.72
N ILE A 200 -7.20 -8.43 -3.48
CA ILE A 200 -6.33 -7.83 -2.46
C ILE A 200 -5.41 -8.90 -1.87
N LEU A 201 -5.93 -10.11 -1.61
CA LEU A 201 -5.10 -11.23 -1.13
C LEU A 201 -3.97 -11.56 -2.10
N LYS A 202 -4.21 -11.47 -3.41
CA LYS A 202 -3.16 -11.62 -4.44
C LYS A 202 -2.03 -10.60 -4.29
N LEU A 203 -2.29 -9.40 -3.78
CA LEU A 203 -1.25 -8.40 -3.53
C LEU A 203 -0.38 -8.77 -2.31
N PHE A 204 -0.98 -9.36 -1.27
CA PHE A 204 -0.22 -9.96 -0.16
C PHE A 204 0.62 -11.13 -0.65
N ASP A 205 0.04 -12.04 -1.43
CA ASP A 205 0.75 -13.20 -2.01
C ASP A 205 1.90 -12.78 -2.91
N PHE A 206 1.73 -11.70 -3.66
CA PHE A 206 2.80 -11.08 -4.42
C PHE A 206 3.97 -10.69 -3.51
N LEU A 207 3.73 -9.93 -2.43
CA LEU A 207 4.80 -9.54 -1.50
C LEU A 207 5.51 -10.76 -0.88
N ILE A 208 4.75 -11.75 -0.41
CA ILE A 208 5.29 -13.00 0.17
C ILE A 208 6.24 -13.68 -0.82
N LYS A 209 5.79 -13.84 -2.07
CA LYS A 209 6.59 -14.44 -3.15
C LYS A 209 7.87 -13.65 -3.43
N GLU A 210 7.82 -12.32 -3.44
CA GLU A 210 9.01 -11.51 -3.68
C GLU A 210 10.02 -11.57 -2.51
N TYR A 211 9.55 -11.74 -1.28
CA TYR A 211 10.45 -12.04 -0.15
C TYR A 211 11.09 -13.42 -0.27
N ASP A 212 10.34 -14.45 -0.64
CA ASP A 212 10.90 -15.79 -0.86
C ASP A 212 12.00 -15.77 -1.93
N LYS A 213 11.75 -15.10 -3.07
CA LYS A 213 12.77 -14.91 -4.10
C LYS A 213 14.01 -14.18 -3.58
N LYS A 214 13.82 -13.11 -2.81
CA LYS A 214 14.95 -12.34 -2.28
C LYS A 214 15.77 -13.16 -1.28
N ILE A 215 15.12 -13.97 -0.44
CA ILE A 215 15.77 -14.91 0.48
C ILE A 215 16.61 -15.91 -0.32
N SER A 216 16.08 -16.51 -1.39
CA SER A 216 16.85 -17.41 -2.26
C SER A 216 18.06 -16.70 -2.88
N GLN A 217 17.87 -15.50 -3.44
CA GLN A 217 18.96 -14.72 -4.05
C GLN A 217 20.08 -14.38 -3.05
N VAL A 218 19.72 -14.02 -1.82
CA VAL A 218 20.68 -13.72 -0.75
C VAL A 218 21.48 -14.97 -0.37
N ASN A 219 20.83 -16.14 -0.26
CA ASN A 219 21.51 -17.39 0.10
C ASN A 219 22.42 -17.92 -1.02
N GLU A 220 22.08 -17.66 -2.28
CA GLU A 220 22.88 -18.05 -3.44
C GLU A 220 24.03 -17.06 -3.74
N VAL A 221 24.20 -16.02 -2.92
CA VAL A 221 25.18 -14.93 -3.11
C VAL A 221 25.03 -14.30 -4.50
N SER A 222 23.77 -14.17 -4.95
CA SER A 222 23.45 -13.58 -6.24
C SER A 222 23.40 -12.05 -6.15
N TYR A 223 23.85 -11.38 -7.21
CA TYR A 223 23.72 -9.93 -7.33
C TYR A 223 22.24 -9.50 -7.40
N PHE A 224 21.99 -8.22 -7.11
CA PHE A 224 20.65 -7.63 -7.25
C PHE A 224 20.06 -7.91 -8.66
N GLU A 225 18.92 -8.60 -8.69
CA GLU A 225 18.10 -8.78 -9.88
C GLU A 225 16.99 -7.72 -9.93
N ASP A 226 16.85 -7.04 -11.08
CA ASP A 226 15.76 -6.10 -11.31
C ASP A 226 14.43 -6.88 -11.38
N PRO A 227 13.48 -6.63 -10.47
CA PRO A 227 12.23 -7.37 -10.43
C PRO A 227 11.25 -6.97 -11.54
N TYR A 228 11.52 -5.85 -12.24
CA TYR A 228 10.63 -5.37 -13.29
C TYR A 228 10.96 -6.04 -14.62
N ILE A 229 9.90 -6.36 -15.36
CA ILE A 229 10.02 -6.85 -16.73
C ILE A 229 10.74 -5.75 -17.52
N ARG A 230 11.90 -6.09 -18.10
CA ARG A 230 12.60 -5.19 -19.03
C ARG A 230 11.63 -4.84 -20.15
N SER A 231 11.24 -3.56 -20.17
CA SER A 231 10.23 -3.06 -21.10
C SER A 231 10.84 -1.97 -21.96
N GLU A 232 10.59 -2.08 -23.25
CA GLU A 232 10.98 -1.10 -24.24
C GLU A 232 9.79 -0.21 -24.59
N TRP A 233 9.81 1.04 -24.15
CA TRP A 233 8.72 1.97 -24.41
C TRP A 233 8.81 2.57 -25.83
N ILE A 234 7.64 2.85 -26.39
CA ILE A 234 7.46 3.76 -27.52
C ILE A 234 6.79 4.99 -26.93
N TRP A 235 7.52 6.10 -26.82
CA TRP A 235 7.01 7.35 -26.26
C TRP A 235 7.18 8.47 -27.28
N THR A 236 6.21 9.38 -27.34
CA THR A 236 6.30 10.60 -28.14
C THR A 236 6.76 11.75 -27.26
N ALA A 237 7.80 12.49 -27.68
CA ALA A 237 8.27 13.66 -26.94
C ALA A 237 7.23 14.80 -26.91
N ASP A 238 6.26 14.78 -27.82
CA ASP A 238 5.27 15.84 -27.95
C ASP A 238 4.18 15.73 -26.89
N ALA A 239 4.14 16.71 -25.99
CA ALA A 239 3.12 16.85 -24.94
C ALA A 239 1.72 17.21 -25.46
N SER A 240 1.53 17.29 -26.78
CA SER A 240 0.27 17.74 -27.38
C SER A 240 -0.65 16.56 -27.71
N ASN A 241 -1.92 16.69 -27.34
CA ASN A 241 -2.98 15.80 -27.82
C ASN A 241 -3.08 15.96 -29.34
N ALA A 242 -2.50 15.03 -30.09
CA ALA A 242 -2.55 15.07 -31.53
C ALA A 242 -4.02 15.04 -32.01
N ILE A 243 -4.41 16.06 -32.76
CA ILE A 243 -5.77 16.21 -33.33
C ILE A 243 -6.03 15.11 -34.39
N LYS A 244 -4.97 14.53 -34.96
CA LYS A 244 -5.02 13.48 -35.99
C LYS A 244 -4.46 12.16 -35.46
N PRO A 245 -4.86 11.01 -36.02
CA PRO A 245 -4.23 9.73 -35.70
C PRO A 245 -2.73 9.77 -35.94
N CYS A 246 -1.96 9.44 -34.90
CA CYS A 246 -0.51 9.28 -34.99
C CYS A 246 -0.15 7.81 -35.16
N TYR A 247 0.91 7.56 -35.93
CA TYR A 247 1.46 6.23 -36.13
C TYR A 247 2.82 6.18 -35.44
N PHE A 248 2.96 5.22 -34.52
CA PHE A 248 4.23 4.97 -33.85
C PHE A 248 4.78 3.63 -34.34
N ARG A 249 6.06 3.61 -34.69
CA ARG A 249 6.76 2.40 -35.13
C ARG A 249 8.03 2.26 -34.31
N LYS A 250 8.30 1.04 -33.87
CA LYS A 250 9.57 0.64 -33.26
C LYS A 250 9.95 -0.72 -33.79
N THR A 251 11.23 -0.87 -34.11
CA THR A 251 11.83 -2.17 -34.41
C THR A 251 12.46 -2.67 -33.12
N ILE A 252 12.18 -3.92 -32.76
CA ILE A 252 12.77 -4.60 -31.61
C ILE A 252 13.56 -5.78 -32.15
N ASP A 253 14.87 -5.73 -32.01
CA ASP A 253 15.76 -6.80 -32.45
C ASP A 253 15.90 -7.84 -31.34
N ILE A 254 15.59 -9.11 -31.66
CA ILE A 254 15.57 -10.19 -30.68
C ILE A 254 16.51 -11.29 -31.13
N ASN A 255 17.64 -11.40 -30.41
CA ASN A 255 18.73 -12.32 -30.72
C ASN A 255 18.63 -13.66 -29.95
N TYR A 256 17.44 -14.00 -29.46
CA TYR A 256 17.20 -15.20 -28.65
C TYR A 256 15.78 -15.75 -28.88
N PRO A 257 15.51 -17.04 -28.58
CA PRO A 257 14.18 -17.62 -28.75
C PRO A 257 13.14 -16.95 -27.84
N ILE A 258 12.01 -16.53 -28.42
CA ILE A 258 10.90 -15.91 -27.68
C ILE A 258 9.83 -16.96 -27.40
N LYS A 259 9.51 -17.18 -26.13
CA LYS A 259 8.36 -18.01 -25.73
C LYS A 259 7.04 -17.23 -25.72
N LYS A 260 7.08 -15.95 -25.36
CA LYS A 260 5.92 -15.07 -25.24
C LYS A 260 6.34 -13.61 -25.33
N ALA A 261 5.54 -12.79 -26.01
CA ALA A 261 5.61 -11.33 -25.97
C ALA A 261 4.28 -10.78 -25.46
N ILE A 262 4.33 -9.69 -24.68
CA ILE A 262 3.14 -8.99 -24.18
C ILE A 262 3.27 -7.54 -24.61
N ILE A 263 2.26 -7.03 -25.30
CA ILE A 263 2.17 -5.62 -25.69
C ILE A 263 1.10 -4.97 -24.83
N GLN A 264 1.49 -3.94 -24.08
CA GLN A 264 0.57 -3.09 -23.34
C GLN A 264 0.51 -1.73 -24.02
N GLY A 265 -0.66 -1.38 -24.55
CA GLY A 265 -0.92 -0.03 -25.06
C GLY A 265 -1.60 0.83 -24.00
N ILE A 266 -1.16 2.08 -23.87
CA ILE A 266 -1.88 3.12 -23.14
C ILE A 266 -2.23 4.18 -24.17
N ALA A 267 -3.53 4.32 -24.45
CA ALA A 267 -4.04 5.26 -25.44
C ALA A 267 -4.93 6.29 -24.74
N ASN A 268 -4.99 7.51 -25.26
CA ASN A 268 -5.99 8.48 -24.78
C ASN A 268 -7.41 8.02 -25.17
N ASN A 269 -7.61 7.63 -26.43
CA ASN A 269 -8.92 7.15 -26.91
C ASN A 269 -8.81 5.74 -27.49
N HIS A 270 -8.11 5.60 -28.61
CA HIS A 270 -8.00 4.35 -29.36
C HIS A 270 -6.58 4.17 -29.90
N MET A 271 -6.08 2.93 -29.84
CA MET A 271 -4.82 2.52 -30.44
C MET A 271 -5.02 1.18 -31.15
N LYS A 272 -4.56 1.07 -32.40
CA LYS A 272 -4.45 -0.20 -33.12
C LYS A 272 -2.99 -0.64 -33.09
N ILE A 273 -2.77 -1.93 -32.87
CA ILE A 273 -1.45 -2.53 -32.74
C ILE A 273 -1.22 -3.46 -33.94
N TYR A 274 -0.10 -3.26 -34.60
CA TYR A 274 0.35 -4.10 -35.71
C TYR A 274 1.76 -4.62 -35.42
N ILE A 275 2.01 -5.89 -35.74
CA ILE A 275 3.35 -6.50 -35.72
C ILE A 275 3.62 -7.01 -37.12
N ASN A 276 4.74 -6.62 -37.74
CA ASN A 276 5.11 -7.04 -39.09
C ASN A 276 3.98 -6.85 -40.13
N ASN A 277 3.29 -5.71 -40.04
CA ASN A 277 2.12 -5.34 -40.84
C ASN A 277 0.85 -6.19 -40.60
N GLU A 278 0.87 -7.16 -39.70
CA GLU A 278 -0.31 -7.91 -39.30
C GLU A 278 -1.01 -7.24 -38.11
N TYR A 279 -2.33 -7.12 -38.17
CA TYR A 279 -3.14 -6.58 -37.08
C TYR A 279 -3.22 -7.58 -35.93
N ILE A 280 -2.80 -7.16 -34.74
CA ILE A 280 -2.77 -8.03 -33.55
C ILE A 280 -3.90 -7.70 -32.58
N GLY A 281 -4.33 -6.44 -32.54
CA GLY A 281 -5.39 -6.02 -31.64
C GLY A 281 -5.49 -4.52 -31.47
N GLN A 282 -6.33 -4.11 -30.52
CA GLN A 282 -6.53 -2.70 -30.22
C GLN A 282 -6.71 -2.47 -28.73
N VAL A 283 -6.30 -1.28 -28.28
CA VAL A 283 -6.59 -0.76 -26.96
C VAL A 283 -7.62 0.35 -27.11
N LEU A 284 -8.73 0.18 -26.39
CA LEU A 284 -9.76 1.21 -26.23
C LEU A 284 -9.65 1.73 -24.81
N SER A 285 -9.26 2.98 -24.66
CA SER A 285 -9.29 3.62 -23.35
C SER A 285 -10.70 4.12 -23.10
N ARG A 286 -11.30 3.67 -22.01
CA ARG A 286 -12.53 4.27 -21.51
C ARG A 286 -12.14 5.46 -20.64
N TYR A 287 -12.17 6.67 -21.20
CA TYR A 287 -12.53 7.83 -20.40
C TYR A 287 -14.02 7.74 -20.06
N SER A 288 -14.44 6.72 -19.30
CA SER A 288 -15.74 6.77 -18.66
C SER A 288 -15.57 7.59 -17.39
N MET A 289 -15.97 8.85 -17.44
CA MET A 289 -16.49 9.51 -16.24
C MET A 289 -17.76 8.76 -15.86
N SER A 290 -17.62 7.76 -14.99
CA SER A 290 -18.72 7.07 -14.30
C SER A 290 -18.35 6.97 -12.83
#